data_AF-A0AA90UVB9-F1
#
_entry.id   AF-A0AA90UVB9-F1
#
_cell.length_a   1.000
_cell.length_b   1.000
_cell.length_c   1.000
_cell.angle_alpha   90.00
_cell.angle_beta   90.00
_cell.angle_gamma   90.00
#
_symmetry.space_group_name_H-M   'P 1'
#
loop_
_entity.id
_entity.type
_entity.pdbx_description
1 polymer ?
#
loop_
_entity_poly.entity_id
_entity_poly.type
_entity_poly.pdbx_seq_one_letter_code
_entity_poly.pdbx_strand_id
1 'polypeptide(L)' 'MDKMKKVPDIRFKGYEGEWNETPLCEYLCVSNEKNASCVYNKYDIYSVSREYGVINQIEYQGKSFAGASLTGYGIVILGM' A
#
# COMPACT_ATOMS: atom_id res chain seq x y z
N MET A 1 -17.34 -0.12 -31.42
CA MET A 1 -16.25 0.49 -30.64
C MET A 1 -15.01 -0.32 -30.94
N ASP A 2 -14.11 0.23 -31.77
CA ASP A 2 -12.93 -0.47 -32.26
C ASP A 2 -11.98 -0.83 -31.12
N LYS A 3 -11.81 -2.14 -30.89
CA LYS A 3 -10.91 -2.72 -29.88
C LYS A 3 -9.41 -2.53 -30.19
N MET A 4 -9.00 -1.56 -31.01
CA MET A 4 -7.61 -1.48 -31.50
C MET A 4 -6.90 -0.14 -31.30
N LYS A 5 -7.50 0.84 -30.61
CA LYS A 5 -6.79 2.07 -30.27
C LYS A 5 -6.11 1.94 -28.90
N LYS A 6 -4.84 1.51 -28.88
CA LYS A 6 -4.03 1.44 -27.65
C LYS A 6 -3.52 2.79 -27.16
N VAL A 7 -3.66 3.84 -27.97
CA VAL A 7 -3.31 5.22 -27.60
C VAL A 7 -4.61 6.01 -27.37
N PRO A 8 -4.94 6.43 -26.13
CA PRO A 8 -6.08 7.27 -25.80
C PRO A 8 -5.94 8.67 -26.37
N ASP A 9 -7.09 9.30 -26.52
CA ASP A 9 -7.23 10.65 -27.06
C ASP A 9 -6.80 11.75 -26.07
N ILE A 10 -6.77 11.45 -24.77
CA ILE A 10 -6.41 12.40 -23.71
C ILE A 10 -5.27 11.81 -22.87
N ARG A 11 -4.18 12.59 -22.72
CA ARG A 11 -3.00 12.24 -21.93
C ARG A 11 -2.33 13.46 -21.30
N PHE A 12 -1.57 13.21 -20.24
CA PHE A 12 -0.64 14.21 -19.70
C PHE A 12 0.54 14.42 -20.66
N LYS A 13 1.04 15.66 -20.73
CA LYS A 13 2.21 16.00 -21.56
C LYS A 13 3.41 15.15 -21.16
N GLY A 14 4.10 14.55 -22.14
CA GLY A 14 5.26 13.68 -21.93
C GLY A 14 4.94 12.18 -21.83
N TYR A 15 3.66 11.78 -21.89
CA TYR A 15 3.24 10.38 -21.97
C TYR A 15 2.59 10.15 -23.34
N GLU A 16 3.31 9.55 -24.28
CA GLU A 16 2.85 9.39 -25.68
C GLU A 16 2.73 7.91 -26.12
N GLY A 17 3.15 6.97 -25.27
CA GLY A 17 3.17 5.54 -25.57
C GLY A 17 1.78 4.88 -25.63
N GLU A 18 1.74 3.59 -25.96
CA GLU A 18 0.54 2.75 -25.94
C GLU A 18 0.18 2.28 -24.51
N TRP A 19 -1.10 2.01 -24.23
CA TRP A 19 -1.49 1.25 -23.05
C TRP A 19 -1.20 -0.22 -23.25
N ASN A 20 -0.78 -0.85 -22.17
CA ASN A 20 -0.74 -2.30 -22.04
C ASN A 20 -1.70 -2.69 -20.92
N GLU A 21 -2.42 -3.79 -21.13
CA GLU A 21 -3.23 -4.41 -20.10
C GLU A 21 -2.40 -5.51 -19.45
N THR A 22 -2.13 -5.35 -18.16
CA THR A 22 -1.42 -6.32 -17.34
C THR A 22 -2.26 -6.61 -16.10
N PRO A 23 -2.34 -7.87 -15.66
CA PRO A 23 -3.02 -8.22 -14.42
C PRO A 23 -2.46 -7.43 -13.25
N LEU A 24 -3.34 -6.83 -12.44
CA LEU A 24 -2.92 -6.04 -11.28
C LEU A 24 -2.06 -6.87 -10.29
N CYS A 25 -2.28 -8.19 -10.23
CA CYS A 25 -1.49 -9.10 -9.39
C CYS A 25 0.00 -9.17 -9.79
N GLU A 26 0.38 -8.76 -10.99
CA GLU A 26 1.79 -8.69 -11.39
C GLU A 26 2.55 -7.53 -10.71
N TYR A 27 1.83 -6.52 -10.22
CA TYR A 27 2.40 -5.35 -9.55
C TYR A 27 2.14 -5.31 -8.04
N LEU A 28 1.16 -6.08 -7.55
CA LEU A 28 0.83 -6.13 -6.12
C LEU A 28 1.54 -7.30 -5.43
N CYS A 29 2.44 -6.98 -4.51
CA CYS A 29 3.03 -7.95 -3.59
C CYS A 29 2.51 -7.72 -2.17
N VAL A 30 2.00 -8.78 -1.54
CA VAL A 30 1.62 -8.74 -0.12
C VAL A 30 2.80 -9.21 0.71
N SER A 31 3.25 -8.38 1.64
CA SER A 31 4.24 -8.79 2.63
C SER A 31 3.65 -9.85 3.56
N ASN A 32 4.31 -11.00 3.62
CA ASN A 32 4.04 -12.04 4.61
C ASN A 32 4.96 -11.93 5.84
N GLU A 33 5.81 -10.90 5.87
CA GLU A 33 6.76 -10.70 6.95
C GLU A 33 6.06 -10.30 8.25
N LYS A 34 6.59 -10.82 9.35
CA LYS A 34 6.13 -10.52 10.71
C LYS A 34 7.22 -9.80 11.46
N ASN A 35 6.83 -8.97 12.43
CA ASN A 35 7.75 -8.28 13.33
C ASN A 35 8.38 -9.23 14.38
N ALA A 36 8.79 -10.43 13.97
CA ALA A 36 9.38 -11.44 14.83
C ALA A 36 10.68 -10.96 15.51
N SER A 37 11.45 -10.11 14.83
CA SER A 37 12.68 -9.51 15.35
C SER A 37 12.43 -8.30 16.27
N CYS A 38 11.17 -7.94 16.55
CA CYS A 38 10.79 -6.81 17.42
C CYS A 38 11.44 -5.47 17.03
N VAL A 39 11.65 -5.24 15.73
CA VAL A 39 12.24 -3.99 15.23
C VAL A 39 11.26 -2.82 15.41
N TYR A 40 9.97 -3.09 15.20
CA TYR A 40 8.90 -2.11 15.33
C TYR A 40 8.26 -2.16 16.71
N ASN A 41 7.88 -1.00 17.23
CA ASN A 41 7.25 -0.84 18.53
C ASN A 41 5.86 -0.18 18.41
N LYS A 42 5.23 0.14 19.55
CA LYS A 42 3.84 0.66 19.59
C LYS A 42 3.62 1.99 18.87
N TYR A 43 4.69 2.73 18.62
CA TYR A 43 4.68 4.01 17.89
C TYR A 43 4.70 3.81 16.36
N ASP A 44 5.08 2.62 15.90
CA ASP A 44 5.24 2.29 14.47
C ASP A 44 4.02 1.59 13.86
N ILE A 45 2.86 1.70 14.52
CA ILE A 45 1.66 0.96 14.16
C ILE A 45 0.77 1.78 13.22
N TYR A 46 0.44 1.16 12.10
CA TYR A 46 -0.53 1.69 11.14
C TYR A 46 -1.93 1.09 11.36
N SER A 47 -2.94 1.88 11.04
CA SER A 47 -4.35 1.51 11.02
C SER A 47 -4.96 1.89 9.66
N VAL A 48 -6.03 1.20 9.27
CA VAL A 48 -6.78 1.51 8.05
C VAL A 48 -7.99 2.39 8.42
N SER A 49 -7.95 3.64 8.00
CA SER A 49 -9.06 4.60 8.07
C SER A 49 -9.86 4.59 6.77
N ARG A 50 -11.17 4.81 6.87
CA ARG A 50 -12.04 4.99 5.69
C ARG A 50 -11.74 6.27 4.93
N GLU A 51 -11.31 7.32 5.64
CA GLU A 51 -11.13 8.67 5.08
C GLU A 51 -9.68 8.92 4.66
N TYR A 52 -8.72 8.33 5.40
CA TYR A 52 -7.30 8.63 5.24
C TYR A 52 -6.45 7.44 4.76
N GLY A 53 -7.07 6.27 4.53
CA GLY A 53 -6.33 5.07 4.11
C GLY A 53 -5.42 4.53 5.21
N VAL A 54 -4.20 4.14 4.86
CA VAL A 54 -3.21 3.61 5.81
C VAL A 54 -2.52 4.77 6.52
N ILE A 55 -2.76 4.90 7.83
CA ILE A 55 -2.27 6.03 8.65
C ILE A 55 -1.73 5.56 10.00
N ASN A 56 -0.74 6.26 10.56
CA ASN A 56 -0.24 5.95 11.89
C ASN A 56 -1.37 6.08 12.93
N GLN A 57 -1.49 5.07 13.80
CA GLN A 57 -2.59 4.97 14.73
C GLN A 57 -2.57 6.07 15.79
N ILE A 58 -1.39 6.41 16.31
CA ILE A 58 -1.25 7.43 17.35
C ILE A 58 -1.48 8.82 16.76
N GLU A 59 -0.95 9.10 15.58
CA GLU A 59 -1.19 10.37 14.91
C GLU A 59 -2.68 10.60 14.63
N TYR A 60 -3.40 9.53 14.24
CA TYR A 60 -4.81 9.63 13.91
C TYR A 60 -5.74 9.58 15.13
N GLN A 61 -5.45 8.75 16.14
CA GLN A 61 -6.37 8.46 17.26
C GLN A 61 -5.84 8.91 18.63
N GLY A 62 -4.64 9.47 18.69
CA GLY A 62 -3.98 9.94 19.91
C GLY A 62 -3.46 8.83 20.83
N LYS A 63 -3.62 7.56 20.46
CA LYS A 63 -3.17 6.41 21.26
C LYS A 63 -2.97 5.15 20.42
N SER A 64 -2.16 4.23 20.95
CA SER A 64 -1.95 2.90 20.39
C SER A 64 -2.95 1.91 20.99
N PHE A 65 -3.48 1.00 20.17
CA PHE A 65 -4.33 -0.11 20.62
C PHE A 65 -3.65 -1.46 20.37
N ALA A 66 -2.32 -1.47 20.37
CA ALA A 66 -1.55 -2.68 20.14
C ALA A 66 -1.67 -3.69 21.29
N GLY A 67 -1.55 -4.98 20.96
CA GLY A 67 -1.37 -6.02 21.96
C GLY A 67 -0.04 -5.88 22.71
N ALA A 68 0.09 -6.58 23.84
CA ALA A 68 1.29 -6.54 24.67
C ALA A 68 2.57 -6.98 23.93
N SER A 69 2.44 -7.85 22.92
CA SER A 69 3.51 -8.23 22.02
C SER A 69 3.16 -7.86 20.58
N LEU A 70 4.15 -7.32 19.86
CA LEU A 70 4.03 -6.97 18.46
C LEU A 70 4.61 -8.01 17.51
N THR A 71 5.14 -9.14 18.02
CA THR A 71 5.83 -10.14 17.19
C THR A 71 4.96 -10.74 16.09
N GLY A 72 3.64 -10.81 16.30
CA GLY A 72 2.68 -11.33 15.31
C GLY A 72 2.18 -10.30 14.29
N TYR A 73 2.56 -9.03 14.42
CA TYR A 73 2.11 -7.97 13.52
C TYR A 73 2.79 -8.08 12.16
N GLY A 74 2.03 -7.81 11.09
CA GLY A 74 2.57 -7.79 9.73
C GLY A 74 3.44 -6.57 9.50
N ILE A 75 4.55 -6.75 8.81
CA ILE A 75 5.43 -5.65 8.38
C ILE A 75 4.92 -5.15 7.03
N VAL A 76 4.68 -3.84 6.95
CA VAL A 76 4.36 -3.18 5.68
C VAL A 76 5.68 -2.85 4.97
N ILE A 77 5.85 -3.39 3.78
CA ILE A 77 6.98 -3.09 2.90
C ILE A 77 6.48 -2.04 1.90
N LEU A 78 7.13 -0.87 1.86
CA LEU A 78 6.92 0.10 0.78
C LEU A 78 7.47 -0.52 -0.51
N GLY A 79 6.65 -0.57 -1.55
CA GLY A 79 6.98 -1.23 -2.81
C GLY A 79 8.32 -0.81 -3.39
N MET A 80 8.99 -1.74 -4.08
CA MET A 80 10.11 -1.46 -4.97
C MET A 80 9.61 -0.91 -6.30
#